data_AF-A0A4R6Y4P8-F1
#
_entry.id   AF-A0A4R6Y4P8-F1
#
_cell.length_a   1.000
_cell.length_b   1.000
_cell.length_c   1.000
_cell.angle_alpha   90.00
_cell.angle_beta   90.00
_cell.angle_gamma   90.00
#
_symmetry.space_group_name_H-M   'P 1'
#
loop_
_entity.id
_entity.type
_entity.pdbx_description
1 polymer ?
#
loop_
_entity_poly.entity_id
_entity_poly.type
_entity_poly.pdbx_seq_one_letter_code
_entity_poly.pdbx_strand_id
1 'polypeptide(L)'
;MRGLFKRKGSDIWQGRFRIPENLWRQRDRLLSLGVRGIGKAQEFGRSTGKQDRDEAGKAYRAMLDAWEAKTQAWQALLDSGPESLSHKQRIAIAADHARAFLAKHEEEPFDAPPEAVLPEVSPDGDAAWLAMVERMASPERESLKTDLKEFLRAKGERRTKLAFRLLQKYPGLGALVGRDLAAGLEATHGADTDEALSAHGLHVDAVTRRLVNLEMLGFMGAAQRGLEARRGGEYGPVKELVAAPAYVASSPSSESKRDDGGLPLEDLLDHKAKTTSIRPKTVRDNRRT
;
A
#
# COMPACT_ATOMS: atom_id res chain seq x y z
N MET A 1 -10.89 -28.87 9.88
CA MET A 1 -11.12 -30.03 9.00
C MET A 1 -11.50 -29.54 7.60
N ARG A 2 -10.70 -29.87 6.58
CA ARG A 2 -11.10 -29.81 5.16
C ARG A 2 -11.98 -31.04 4.87
N GLY A 3 -12.98 -30.94 4.01
CA GLY A 3 -13.85 -32.09 3.75
C GLY A 3 -14.97 -31.85 2.75
N LEU A 4 -15.47 -32.96 2.22
CA LEU A 4 -16.63 -33.03 1.34
C LEU A 4 -17.90 -33.18 2.20
N PHE A 5 -18.96 -32.44 1.90
CA PHE A 5 -20.24 -32.53 2.60
C PHE A 5 -21.42 -32.36 1.63
N LYS A 6 -22.57 -32.94 1.96
CA LYS A 6 -23.78 -32.84 1.13
C LYS A 6 -24.50 -31.51 1.41
N ARG A 7 -24.90 -30.78 0.37
CA ARG A 7 -25.63 -29.51 0.52
C ARG A 7 -27.02 -29.77 1.13
N LYS A 8 -27.44 -28.98 2.12
CA LYS A 8 -28.80 -29.09 2.68
C LYS A 8 -29.85 -28.83 1.59
N GLY A 9 -30.77 -29.78 1.40
CA GLY A 9 -31.84 -29.68 0.40
C GLY A 9 -31.41 -29.93 -1.05
N SER A 10 -30.22 -30.51 -1.29
CA SER A 10 -29.76 -30.90 -2.63
C SER A 10 -28.91 -32.17 -2.56
N ASP A 11 -28.98 -33.00 -3.60
CA ASP A 11 -28.13 -34.19 -3.70
C ASP A 11 -26.68 -33.90 -4.10
N ILE A 12 -26.33 -32.63 -4.30
CA ILE A 12 -25.01 -32.22 -4.75
C ILE A 12 -24.04 -32.11 -3.56
N TRP A 13 -22.85 -32.69 -3.74
CA TRP A 13 -21.75 -32.57 -2.80
C TRP A 13 -20.99 -31.23 -2.96
N GLN A 14 -20.44 -30.74 -1.85
CA GLN A 14 -19.67 -29.51 -1.77
C GLN A 14 -18.34 -29.77 -1.08
N GLY A 15 -17.27 -29.18 -1.61
CA GLY A 15 -15.97 -29.12 -0.94
C GLY A 15 -15.90 -27.93 0.01
N ARG A 16 -15.34 -28.12 1.21
CA ARG A 16 -14.94 -27.01 2.10
C ARG A 16 -13.52 -26.58 1.80
N PHE A 17 -13.36 -25.27 1.66
CA PHE A 17 -12.09 -24.60 1.44
C PHE A 17 -11.87 -23.58 2.56
N ARG A 18 -10.61 -23.34 2.87
CA ARG A 18 -10.18 -22.35 3.86
C ARG A 18 -9.02 -21.55 3.29
N ILE A 19 -9.10 -20.24 3.45
CA ILE A 19 -7.98 -19.32 3.21
C ILE A 19 -7.02 -19.44 4.42
N PRO A 20 -5.74 -19.77 4.19
CA PRO A 20 -4.73 -19.76 5.23
C PRO A 20 -4.76 -18.48 6.07
N GLU A 21 -4.55 -18.60 7.39
CA GLU A 21 -4.71 -17.48 8.33
C GLU A 21 -3.82 -16.28 7.99
N ASN A 22 -2.57 -16.54 7.61
CA ASN A 22 -1.62 -15.53 7.15
C ASN A 22 -2.12 -14.75 5.92
N LEU A 23 -2.71 -15.44 4.94
CA LEU A 23 -3.30 -14.81 3.75
C LEU A 23 -4.59 -14.06 4.10
N TRP A 24 -5.38 -14.57 5.04
CA TRP A 24 -6.62 -13.93 5.48
C TRP A 24 -6.37 -12.61 6.21
N ARG A 25 -5.36 -12.56 7.09
CA ARG A 25 -4.92 -11.32 7.75
C ARG A 25 -4.44 -10.27 6.75
N GLN A 26 -3.91 -10.70 5.61
CA GLN A 26 -3.43 -9.83 4.52
C GLN A 26 -4.45 -9.68 3.38
N ARG A 27 -5.74 -9.91 3.66
CA ARG A 27 -6.82 -9.85 2.65
C ARG A 27 -6.87 -8.49 1.93
N ASP A 28 -6.85 -7.39 2.67
CA ASP A 28 -6.99 -6.06 2.07
C ASP A 28 -5.77 -5.71 1.22
N ARG A 29 -4.59 -6.20 1.62
CA ARG A 29 -3.37 -6.11 0.85
C ARG A 29 -3.48 -6.89 -0.47
N LEU A 30 -3.91 -8.16 -0.44
CA LEU A 30 -4.16 -8.93 -1.65
C LEU A 30 -5.19 -8.26 -2.57
N LEU A 31 -6.26 -7.68 -2.00
CA LEU A 31 -7.26 -6.92 -2.77
C LEU A 31 -6.64 -5.69 -3.44
N SER A 32 -5.76 -4.95 -2.75
CA SER A 32 -5.02 -3.81 -3.32
C SER A 32 -4.07 -4.22 -4.44
N LEU A 33 -3.55 -5.44 -4.40
CA LEU A 33 -2.73 -6.05 -5.45
C LEU A 33 -3.57 -6.63 -6.61
N GLY A 34 -4.88 -6.36 -6.63
CA GLY A 34 -5.79 -6.78 -7.70
C GLY A 34 -6.27 -8.22 -7.61
N VAL A 35 -5.99 -8.93 -6.51
CA VAL A 35 -6.45 -10.31 -6.33
C VAL A 35 -7.97 -10.34 -6.20
N ARG A 36 -8.62 -11.03 -7.15
CA ARG A 36 -10.07 -11.25 -7.13
C ARG A 36 -10.43 -12.61 -6.52
N GLY A 37 -11.59 -12.67 -5.89
CA GLY A 37 -12.14 -13.92 -5.36
C GLY A 37 -11.62 -14.32 -3.97
N ILE A 38 -11.03 -13.39 -3.23
CA ILE A 38 -10.94 -13.50 -1.77
C ILE A 38 -12.33 -13.16 -1.23
N GLY A 39 -13.04 -14.17 -0.74
CA GLY A 39 -14.41 -14.04 -0.27
C GLY A 39 -14.54 -13.13 0.96
N LYS A 40 -15.77 -13.01 1.46
CA LYS A 40 -16.06 -12.32 2.74
C LYS A 40 -15.81 -13.20 3.97
N ALA A 41 -15.60 -14.50 3.78
CA ALA A 41 -15.35 -15.47 4.84
C ALA A 41 -14.06 -16.25 4.56
N GLN A 42 -13.33 -16.56 5.63
CA GLN A 42 -12.11 -17.38 5.58
C GLN A 42 -12.42 -18.81 5.13
N GLU A 43 -13.54 -19.37 5.57
CA GLU A 43 -14.03 -20.69 5.19
C GLU A 43 -15.23 -20.57 4.27
N PHE A 44 -15.24 -21.35 3.19
CA PHE A 44 -16.34 -21.34 2.23
C PHE A 44 -16.55 -22.71 1.59
N GLY A 45 -17.79 -22.98 1.15
CA GLY A 45 -18.16 -24.16 0.40
C GLY A 45 -18.15 -23.88 -1.11
N ARG A 46 -17.69 -24.84 -1.92
CA ARG A 46 -17.84 -24.80 -3.38
C ARG A 46 -18.45 -26.11 -3.88
N SER A 47 -19.47 -26.00 -4.70
CA SER A 47 -20.14 -27.15 -5.31
C SER A 47 -19.18 -27.95 -6.19
N THR A 48 -19.19 -29.28 -6.07
CA THR A 48 -18.50 -30.17 -7.03
C THR A 48 -19.34 -30.42 -8.29
N GLY A 49 -20.64 -30.12 -8.24
CA GLY A 49 -21.60 -30.44 -9.30
C GLY A 49 -21.94 -31.93 -9.41
N LYS A 50 -21.46 -32.76 -8.49
CA LYS A 50 -21.63 -34.22 -8.52
C LYS A 50 -22.58 -34.69 -7.43
N GLN A 51 -23.51 -35.58 -7.80
CA GLN A 51 -24.42 -36.25 -6.86
C GLN A 51 -23.80 -37.53 -6.30
N ASP A 52 -23.08 -38.27 -7.16
CA ASP A 52 -22.30 -39.43 -6.75
C ASP A 52 -21.11 -39.01 -5.86
N ARG A 53 -20.87 -39.76 -4.79
CA ARG A 53 -19.86 -39.44 -3.77
C ARG A 53 -18.44 -39.64 -4.28
N ASP A 54 -18.20 -40.66 -5.09
CA ASP A 54 -16.86 -41.01 -5.57
C ASP A 54 -16.43 -40.06 -6.68
N GLU A 55 -17.34 -39.73 -7.60
CA GLU A 55 -17.14 -38.66 -8.57
C GLU A 55 -16.93 -37.30 -7.89
N ALA A 56 -17.71 -36.99 -6.86
CA ALA A 56 -17.52 -35.77 -6.06
C ALA A 56 -16.16 -35.75 -5.37
N GLY A 57 -15.68 -36.89 -4.87
CA GLY A 57 -14.36 -37.05 -4.27
C GLY A 57 -13.23 -36.75 -5.26
N LYS A 58 -13.31 -37.29 -6.48
CA LYS A 58 -12.34 -36.99 -7.55
C LYS A 58 -12.35 -35.51 -7.92
N ALA A 59 -13.53 -34.94 -8.14
CA ALA A 59 -13.69 -33.52 -8.43
C ALA A 59 -13.14 -32.63 -7.31
N TYR A 60 -13.41 -32.98 -6.05
CA TYR A 60 -12.93 -32.25 -4.88
C TYR A 60 -11.41 -32.23 -4.78
N ARG A 61 -10.72 -33.35 -5.07
CA ARG A 61 -9.25 -33.38 -5.10
C ARG A 61 -8.68 -32.42 -6.13
N ALA A 62 -9.19 -32.46 -7.37
CA ALA A 62 -8.76 -31.51 -8.39
C ALA A 62 -9.02 -30.04 -7.99
N MET A 63 -10.14 -29.77 -7.31
CA MET A 63 -10.42 -28.44 -6.77
C MET A 63 -9.49 -28.05 -5.61
N LEU A 64 -9.02 -29.01 -4.80
CA LEU A 64 -8.04 -28.79 -3.74
C LEU A 64 -6.67 -28.42 -4.33
N ASP A 65 -6.20 -29.16 -5.33
CA ASP A 65 -4.91 -28.87 -5.98
C ASP A 65 -4.92 -27.46 -6.61
N ALA A 66 -6.01 -27.13 -7.31
CA ALA A 66 -6.22 -25.79 -7.87
C ALA A 66 -6.31 -24.71 -6.78
N TRP A 67 -6.89 -25.02 -5.63
CA TRP A 67 -6.95 -24.10 -4.50
C TRP A 67 -5.58 -23.87 -3.87
N GLU A 68 -4.78 -24.92 -3.71
CA GLU A 68 -3.42 -24.84 -3.17
C GLU A 68 -2.51 -24.01 -4.07
N ALA A 69 -2.51 -24.28 -5.38
CA ALA A 69 -1.80 -23.46 -6.37
C ALA A 69 -2.24 -22.00 -6.31
N LYS A 70 -3.56 -21.73 -6.16
CA LYS A 70 -4.07 -20.37 -6.01
C LYS A 70 -3.55 -19.68 -4.74
N THR A 71 -3.54 -20.38 -3.61
CA THR A 71 -3.02 -19.82 -2.36
C THR A 71 -1.51 -19.60 -2.38
N GLN A 72 -0.73 -20.45 -3.06
CA GLN A 72 0.69 -20.24 -3.28
C GLN A 72 0.96 -19.01 -4.15
N ALA A 73 0.19 -18.82 -5.22
CA ALA A 73 0.29 -17.62 -6.05
C ALA A 73 -0.03 -16.33 -5.26
N TRP A 74 -1.01 -16.38 -4.35
CA TRP A 74 -1.30 -15.26 -3.46
C TRP A 74 -0.17 -14.97 -2.48
N GLN A 75 0.46 -16.02 -1.93
CA GLN A 75 1.61 -15.85 -1.04
C GLN A 75 2.79 -15.22 -1.79
N ALA A 76 3.14 -15.76 -2.96
CA ALA A 76 4.21 -15.20 -3.80
C ALA A 76 3.95 -13.71 -4.14
N LEU A 77 2.70 -13.35 -4.42
CA LEU A 77 2.34 -11.96 -4.69
C LEU A 77 2.47 -11.05 -3.46
N LEU A 78 2.26 -11.57 -2.24
CA LEU A 78 2.52 -10.80 -1.03
C LEU A 78 4.03 -10.64 -0.77
N ASP A 79 4.80 -11.69 -1.06
CA ASP A 79 6.24 -11.72 -0.82
C ASP A 79 7.01 -10.83 -1.80
N SER A 80 6.55 -10.73 -3.05
CA SER A 80 7.22 -9.95 -4.11
C SER A 80 6.42 -8.73 -4.59
N GLY A 81 5.29 -8.44 -3.94
CA GLY A 81 4.34 -7.42 -4.41
C GLY A 81 4.77 -5.99 -4.07
N PRO A 82 4.29 -5.00 -4.83
CA PRO A 82 4.63 -3.59 -4.63
C PRO A 82 4.22 -3.06 -3.25
N GLU A 83 5.17 -2.82 -2.37
CA GLU A 83 5.03 -2.31 -1.00
C GLU A 83 4.49 -0.88 -0.92
N SER A 84 3.62 -0.65 0.06
CA SER A 84 3.23 0.69 0.46
C SER A 84 4.20 1.22 1.51
N LEU A 85 4.76 2.40 1.29
CA LEU A 85 5.70 3.01 2.22
C LEU A 85 4.99 3.98 3.17
N SER A 86 5.38 3.97 4.45
CA SER A 86 4.97 5.02 5.39
C SER A 86 5.56 6.37 4.99
N HIS A 87 4.96 7.48 5.45
CA HIS A 87 5.48 8.81 5.14
C HIS A 87 6.94 8.98 5.58
N LYS A 88 7.30 8.48 6.77
CA LYS A 88 8.66 8.51 7.30
C LYS A 88 9.65 7.77 6.39
N GLN A 89 9.26 6.62 5.83
CA GLN A 89 10.08 5.85 4.90
C GLN A 89 10.25 6.57 3.56
N ARG A 90 9.19 7.18 3.02
CA ARG A 90 9.29 7.95 1.77
C ARG A 90 10.25 9.14 1.91
N ILE A 91 10.14 9.89 3.00
CA ILE A 91 11.07 10.99 3.33
C ILE A 91 12.49 10.45 3.44
N ALA A 92 12.69 9.35 4.17
CA ALA A 92 14.03 8.78 4.37
C ALA A 92 14.70 8.38 3.06
N ILE A 93 13.99 7.70 2.16
CA ILE A 93 14.52 7.28 0.84
C ILE A 93 14.90 8.50 -0.01
N ALA A 94 14.03 9.51 -0.06
CA ALA A 94 14.32 10.72 -0.82
C ALA A 94 15.52 11.50 -0.24
N ALA A 95 15.61 11.58 1.08
CA ALA A 95 16.74 12.22 1.75
C ALA A 95 18.05 11.44 1.59
N ASP A 96 18.02 10.10 1.65
CA ASP A 96 19.20 9.25 1.45
C ASP A 96 19.77 9.42 0.05
N HIS A 97 18.91 9.46 -0.98
CA HIS A 97 19.35 9.75 -2.35
C HIS A 97 19.93 11.16 -2.48
N ALA A 98 19.26 12.18 -1.93
CA ALA A 98 19.74 13.56 -1.97
C ALA A 98 21.06 13.76 -1.21
N ARG A 99 21.29 13.04 -0.10
CA ARG A 99 22.58 13.00 0.61
C ARG A 99 23.67 12.37 -0.25
N ALA A 100 23.37 11.26 -0.93
CA ALA A 100 24.31 10.61 -1.84
C ALA A 100 24.68 11.54 -3.02
N PHE A 101 23.71 12.23 -3.59
CA PHE A 101 23.93 13.25 -4.62
C PHE A 101 24.82 14.39 -4.11
N LEU A 102 24.53 14.93 -2.93
CA LEU A 102 25.33 16.00 -2.32
C LEU A 102 26.78 15.55 -2.07
N ALA A 103 26.97 14.37 -1.47
CA ALA A 103 28.28 13.82 -1.18
C ALA A 103 29.11 13.56 -2.45
N LYS A 104 28.45 13.16 -3.55
CA LYS A 104 29.11 12.95 -4.85
C LYS A 104 29.67 14.24 -5.45
N HIS A 105 29.06 15.39 -5.15
CA HIS A 105 29.37 16.67 -5.80
C HIS A 105 29.92 17.73 -4.85
N GLU A 106 30.12 17.44 -3.56
CA GLU A 106 30.53 18.48 -2.60
C GLU A 106 31.98 18.94 -2.75
N GLU A 107 32.87 18.08 -3.26
CA GLU A 107 34.27 18.43 -3.56
C GLU A 107 34.39 19.27 -4.84
N GLU A 108 33.55 18.98 -5.85
CA GLU A 108 33.50 19.71 -7.12
C GLU A 108 32.07 20.19 -7.44
N PRO A 109 31.55 21.22 -6.73
CA PRO A 109 30.14 21.64 -6.86
C PRO A 109 29.76 22.18 -8.24
N PHE A 110 30.73 22.59 -9.05
CA PHE A 110 30.51 23.10 -10.41
C PHE A 110 30.21 21.98 -11.42
N ASP A 111 30.53 20.72 -11.10
CA ASP A 111 30.29 19.56 -11.95
C ASP A 111 28.90 18.93 -11.73
N ALA A 112 28.17 19.42 -10.73
CA ALA A 112 26.82 18.94 -10.45
C ALA A 112 25.86 19.32 -11.59
N PRO A 113 24.99 18.39 -12.03
CA PRO A 113 23.98 18.71 -13.03
C PRO A 113 23.04 19.81 -12.50
N PRO A 114 22.50 20.66 -13.39
CA PRO A 114 21.56 21.70 -12.99
C PRO A 114 20.30 21.08 -12.37
N GLU A 115 19.58 21.88 -11.56
CA GLU A 115 18.28 21.46 -11.04
C GLU A 115 17.36 21.12 -12.21
N ALA A 116 16.77 19.93 -12.15
CA ALA A 116 15.90 19.47 -13.21
C ALA A 116 14.63 20.32 -13.22
N VAL A 117 14.36 20.96 -14.35
CA VAL A 117 13.16 21.76 -14.55
C VAL A 117 12.01 20.79 -14.81
N LEU A 118 10.90 20.96 -14.09
CA LEU A 118 9.68 20.22 -14.38
C LEU A 118 9.29 20.47 -15.84
N PRO A 119 9.04 19.41 -16.63
CA PRO A 119 8.66 19.60 -18.03
C PRO A 119 7.39 20.45 -18.12
N GLU A 120 7.29 21.24 -19.18
CA GLU A 120 6.09 22.03 -19.43
C GLU A 120 4.86 21.11 -19.50
N VAL A 121 3.75 21.60 -18.95
CA VAL A 121 2.48 20.89 -18.92
C VAL A 121 2.08 20.54 -20.36
N SER A 122 1.66 19.29 -20.58
CA SER A 122 1.30 18.79 -21.91
C SER A 122 0.30 19.72 -22.61
N PRO A 123 0.41 19.93 -23.94
CA PRO A 123 -0.57 20.72 -24.70
C PRO A 123 -2.01 20.16 -24.61
N ASP A 124 -2.17 18.87 -24.29
CA ASP A 124 -3.49 18.27 -24.03
C ASP A 124 -4.17 18.81 -22.76
N GLY A 125 -3.39 19.43 -21.86
CA GLY A 125 -3.87 20.09 -20.65
C GLY A 125 -4.87 21.21 -20.94
N ASP A 126 -4.70 21.91 -22.07
CA ASP A 126 -5.60 22.99 -22.48
C ASP A 126 -7.01 22.50 -22.80
N ALA A 127 -7.13 21.38 -23.53
CA ALA A 127 -8.43 20.79 -23.84
C ALA A 127 -9.13 20.27 -22.57
N ALA A 128 -8.37 19.67 -21.66
CA ALA A 128 -8.90 19.14 -20.41
C ALA A 128 -9.30 20.26 -19.43
N TRP A 129 -8.54 21.36 -19.40
CA TRP A 129 -8.88 22.58 -18.68
C TRP A 129 -10.17 23.24 -19.21
N LEU A 130 -10.28 23.40 -20.53
CA LEU A 130 -11.47 23.97 -21.17
C LEU A 130 -12.70 23.12 -20.88
N ALA A 131 -12.62 21.80 -21.07
CA ALA A 131 -13.73 20.89 -20.78
C ALA A 131 -14.15 20.93 -19.29
N MET A 132 -13.21 21.14 -18.37
CA MET A 132 -13.52 21.34 -16.96
C MET A 132 -14.31 22.64 -16.75
N VAL A 133 -13.82 23.75 -17.29
CA VAL A 133 -14.46 25.06 -17.14
C VAL A 133 -15.86 25.07 -17.79
N GLU A 134 -16.04 24.45 -18.95
CA GLU A 134 -17.34 24.37 -19.65
C GLU A 134 -18.42 23.64 -18.85
N ARG A 135 -18.03 22.65 -18.03
CA ARG A 135 -18.95 21.89 -17.18
C ARG A 135 -19.34 22.62 -15.89
N MET A 136 -18.64 23.69 -15.52
CA MET A 136 -18.92 24.45 -14.30
C MET A 136 -20.11 25.39 -14.48
N ALA A 137 -20.91 25.56 -13.42
CA ALA A 137 -21.99 26.52 -13.43
C ALA A 137 -21.43 27.96 -13.56
N SER A 138 -22.18 28.88 -14.17
CA SER A 138 -21.77 30.29 -14.30
C SER A 138 -21.26 30.95 -13.00
N PRO A 139 -21.90 30.80 -11.82
CA PRO A 139 -21.37 31.38 -10.58
C PRO A 139 -20.03 30.75 -10.16
N GLU A 140 -19.83 29.45 -10.41
CA GLU A 140 -18.58 28.76 -10.09
C GLU A 140 -17.43 29.22 -11.00
N ARG A 141 -17.72 29.43 -12.29
CA ARG A 141 -16.75 29.97 -13.26
C ARG A 141 -16.24 31.36 -12.87
N GLU A 142 -17.15 32.26 -12.49
CA GLU A 142 -16.75 33.61 -12.04
C GLU A 142 -15.97 33.57 -10.72
N SER A 143 -16.33 32.65 -9.81
CA SER A 143 -15.54 32.44 -8.61
C SER A 143 -14.13 31.92 -8.94
N LEU A 144 -13.99 30.95 -9.86
CA LEU A 144 -12.70 30.40 -10.26
C LEU A 144 -11.80 31.47 -10.87
N LYS A 145 -12.35 32.28 -11.77
CA LYS A 145 -11.67 33.42 -12.38
C LYS A 145 -11.19 34.44 -11.34
N THR A 146 -12.00 34.71 -10.32
CA THR A 146 -11.63 35.63 -9.23
C THR A 146 -10.46 35.08 -8.42
N ASP A 147 -10.55 33.80 -8.02
CA ASP A 147 -9.49 33.15 -7.23
C ASP A 147 -8.18 33.02 -8.03
N LEU A 148 -8.26 32.70 -9.34
CA LEU A 148 -7.10 32.66 -10.24
C LEU A 148 -6.43 34.04 -10.38
N LYS A 149 -7.22 35.11 -10.54
CA LYS A 149 -6.68 36.48 -10.58
C LYS A 149 -5.99 36.84 -9.26
N GLU A 150 -6.55 36.44 -8.12
CA GLU A 150 -5.92 36.67 -6.83
C GLU A 150 -4.59 35.91 -6.73
N PHE A 151 -4.59 34.64 -7.13
CA PHE A 151 -3.39 33.80 -7.15
C PHE A 151 -2.28 34.38 -8.03
N LEU A 152 -2.59 34.80 -9.26
CA LEU A 152 -1.61 35.37 -10.20
C LEU A 152 -1.01 36.69 -9.72
N ARG A 153 -1.75 37.46 -8.90
CA ARG A 153 -1.27 38.71 -8.30
C ARG A 153 -0.45 38.50 -7.03
N ALA A 154 -0.60 37.35 -6.37
CA ALA A 154 0.09 37.06 -5.13
C ALA A 154 1.57 36.73 -5.34
N LYS A 155 2.38 36.96 -4.32
CA LYS A 155 3.82 36.63 -4.29
C LYS A 155 4.18 35.90 -2.99
N GLY A 156 5.31 35.18 -3.01
CA GLY A 156 5.84 34.46 -1.86
C GLY A 156 4.85 33.49 -1.22
N GLU A 157 4.86 33.41 0.10
CA GLU A 157 4.05 32.47 0.90
C GLU A 157 2.53 32.60 0.64
N ARG A 158 2.04 33.81 0.35
CA ARG A 158 0.61 34.04 0.03
C ARG A 158 0.21 33.32 -1.24
N ARG A 159 1.08 33.30 -2.26
CA ARG A 159 0.81 32.61 -3.53
C ARG A 159 0.66 31.11 -3.30
N THR A 160 1.53 30.52 -2.49
CA THR A 160 1.48 29.10 -2.11
C THR A 160 0.19 28.75 -1.38
N LYS A 161 -0.22 29.56 -0.39
CA LYS A 161 -1.50 29.37 0.32
C LYS A 161 -2.70 29.43 -0.63
N LEU A 162 -2.69 30.37 -1.58
CA LEU A 162 -3.75 30.50 -2.59
C LEU A 162 -3.75 29.33 -3.59
N ALA A 163 -2.59 28.78 -3.97
CA ALA A 163 -2.52 27.57 -4.79
C ALA A 163 -3.22 26.39 -4.11
N PHE A 164 -2.91 26.14 -2.83
CA PHE A 164 -3.57 25.06 -2.07
C PHE A 164 -5.08 25.29 -1.95
N ARG A 165 -5.50 26.54 -1.68
CA ARG A 165 -6.92 26.89 -1.62
C ARG A 165 -7.63 26.66 -2.96
N LEU A 166 -7.00 27.00 -4.08
CA LEU A 166 -7.53 26.74 -5.43
C LEU A 166 -7.74 25.25 -5.66
N LEU A 167 -6.74 24.42 -5.37
CA LEU A 167 -6.81 22.97 -5.57
C LEU A 167 -7.86 22.31 -4.67
N GLN A 168 -8.02 22.80 -3.44
CA GLN A 168 -9.06 22.32 -2.51
C GLN A 168 -10.48 22.72 -2.95
N LYS A 169 -10.65 23.98 -3.37
CA LYS A 169 -11.96 24.52 -3.77
C LYS A 169 -12.43 23.98 -5.11
N TYR A 170 -11.50 23.65 -6.01
CA TYR A 170 -11.76 23.19 -7.37
C TYR A 170 -11.15 21.80 -7.61
N PRO A 171 -11.83 20.71 -7.23
CA PRO A 171 -11.27 19.36 -7.33
C PRO A 171 -10.95 18.93 -8.78
N GLY A 172 -11.66 19.47 -9.77
CA GLY A 172 -11.34 19.27 -11.19
C GLY A 172 -9.96 19.82 -11.56
N LEU A 173 -9.62 21.02 -11.08
CA LEU A 173 -8.29 21.62 -11.27
C LEU A 173 -7.23 20.80 -10.54
N GLY A 174 -7.54 20.33 -9.33
CA GLY A 174 -6.69 19.40 -8.58
C GLY A 174 -6.36 18.12 -9.34
N ALA A 175 -7.35 17.53 -10.01
CA ALA A 175 -7.16 16.31 -10.80
C ALA A 175 -6.32 16.55 -12.06
N LEU A 176 -6.50 17.69 -12.74
CA LEU A 176 -5.71 18.09 -13.91
C LEU A 176 -4.25 18.33 -13.52
N VAL A 177 -4.03 19.27 -12.59
CA VAL A 177 -2.69 19.63 -12.12
C VAL A 177 -1.99 18.42 -11.51
N GLY A 178 -2.71 17.60 -10.74
CA GLY A 178 -2.14 16.40 -10.13
C GLY A 178 -1.66 15.37 -11.14
N ARG A 179 -2.35 15.21 -12.28
CA ARG A 179 -1.93 14.31 -13.35
C ARG A 179 -0.66 14.82 -14.04
N ASP A 180 -0.65 16.08 -14.43
CA ASP A 180 0.47 16.65 -15.18
C ASP A 180 1.71 16.80 -14.28
N LEU A 181 1.51 17.20 -13.02
CA LEU A 181 2.56 17.21 -12.01
C LEU A 181 3.12 15.80 -11.78
N ALA A 182 2.28 14.78 -11.66
CA ALA A 182 2.76 13.40 -11.49
C ALA A 182 3.56 12.92 -12.70
N ALA A 183 3.15 13.26 -13.92
CA ALA A 183 3.89 12.93 -15.13
C ALA A 183 5.23 13.68 -15.21
N GLY A 184 5.23 14.97 -14.86
CA GLY A 184 6.46 15.77 -14.82
C GLY A 184 7.45 15.27 -13.76
N LEU A 185 6.96 14.97 -12.56
CA LEU A 185 7.78 14.38 -11.50
C LEU A 185 8.33 13.00 -11.88
N GLU A 186 7.55 12.19 -12.61
CA GLU A 186 8.04 10.90 -13.12
C GLU A 186 9.12 11.10 -14.20
N ALA A 187 8.94 12.04 -15.12
CA ALA A 187 9.94 12.34 -16.15
C ALA A 187 11.24 12.88 -15.53
N THR A 188 11.13 13.67 -14.46
CA THR A 188 12.26 14.32 -13.80
C THR A 188 12.98 13.40 -12.81
N HIS A 189 12.25 12.68 -11.95
CA HIS A 189 12.81 11.90 -10.83
C HIS A 189 12.55 10.40 -10.90
N GLY A 190 11.94 9.90 -11.98
CA GLY A 190 11.61 8.47 -12.11
C GLY A 190 12.85 7.57 -12.00
N ALA A 191 13.92 7.93 -12.72
CA ALA A 191 15.18 7.19 -12.69
C ALA A 191 15.86 7.24 -11.32
N ASP A 192 15.95 8.43 -10.72
CA ASP A 192 16.50 8.64 -9.36
C ASP A 192 15.71 7.84 -8.31
N THR A 193 14.39 7.79 -8.47
CA THR A 193 13.49 7.04 -7.59
C THR A 193 13.67 5.53 -7.77
N ASP A 194 13.86 5.05 -8.99
CA ASP A 194 14.19 3.64 -9.25
C ASP A 194 15.52 3.25 -8.60
N GLU A 195 16.55 4.08 -8.76
CA GLU A 195 17.85 3.87 -8.12
C GLU A 195 17.71 3.84 -6.59
N ALA A 196 17.05 4.84 -6.01
CA ALA A 196 16.84 4.93 -4.56
C ALA A 196 16.04 3.75 -4.00
N LEU A 197 14.95 3.34 -4.66
CA LEU A 197 14.16 2.17 -4.25
C LEU A 197 14.97 0.88 -4.36
N SER A 198 15.75 0.72 -5.43
CA SER A 198 16.60 -0.47 -5.65
C SER A 198 17.70 -0.60 -4.59
N ALA A 199 18.26 0.51 -4.11
CA ALA A 199 19.25 0.53 -3.03
C ALA A 199 18.70 -0.03 -1.71
N HIS A 200 17.37 -0.01 -1.53
CA HIS A 200 16.68 -0.60 -0.38
C HIS A 200 15.98 -1.93 -0.69
N GLY A 201 16.12 -2.46 -1.91
CA GLY A 201 15.45 -3.70 -2.34
C GLY A 201 13.92 -3.59 -2.41
N LEU A 202 13.39 -2.37 -2.64
CA LEU A 202 11.96 -2.10 -2.60
C LEU A 202 11.35 -2.10 -3.99
N HIS A 203 10.19 -2.76 -4.11
CA HIS A 203 9.27 -2.54 -5.21
C HIS A 203 8.02 -1.87 -4.63
N VAL A 204 7.54 -0.77 -5.22
CA VAL A 204 6.42 0.01 -4.66
C VAL A 204 5.32 0.22 -5.68
N ASP A 205 4.10 0.49 -5.19
CA ASP A 205 2.96 0.75 -6.07
C ASP A 205 3.05 2.14 -6.70
N ALA A 206 2.27 2.38 -7.76
CA ALA A 206 2.32 3.64 -8.50
C ALA A 206 1.93 4.87 -7.66
N VAL A 207 1.08 4.73 -6.64
CA VAL A 207 0.72 5.83 -5.74
C VAL A 207 1.89 6.13 -4.81
N THR A 208 2.46 5.10 -4.20
CA THR A 208 3.66 5.24 -3.36
C THR A 208 4.82 5.85 -4.15
N ARG A 209 5.06 5.41 -5.39
CA ARG A 209 6.08 5.99 -6.28
C ARG A 209 5.87 7.49 -6.49
N ARG A 210 4.65 7.92 -6.85
CA ARG A 210 4.35 9.35 -7.04
C ARG A 210 4.63 10.18 -5.78
N LEU A 211 4.33 9.60 -4.61
CA LEU A 211 4.64 10.26 -3.34
C LEU A 211 6.15 10.34 -3.11
N VAL A 212 6.92 9.30 -3.45
CA VAL A 212 8.39 9.37 -3.37
C VAL A 212 8.95 10.42 -4.34
N ASN A 213 8.49 10.48 -5.59
CA ASN A 213 8.94 11.51 -6.54
C ASN A 213 8.64 12.94 -6.01
N LEU A 214 7.54 13.13 -5.29
CA LEU A 214 7.21 14.40 -4.67
C LEU A 214 8.18 14.75 -3.53
N GLU A 215 8.55 13.78 -2.68
CA GLU A 215 9.58 13.99 -1.65
C GLU A 215 10.96 14.22 -2.30
N MET A 216 11.28 13.53 -3.41
CA MET A 216 12.51 13.72 -4.19
C MET A 216 12.66 15.17 -4.65
N LEU A 217 11.60 15.78 -5.20
CA LEU A 217 11.62 17.19 -5.59
C LEU A 217 12.09 18.09 -4.43
N GLY A 218 11.54 17.87 -3.22
CA GLY A 218 11.88 18.66 -2.05
C GLY A 218 13.33 18.49 -1.60
N PHE A 219 13.80 17.24 -1.49
CA PHE A 219 15.14 16.94 -0.99
C PHE A 219 16.26 17.19 -2.02
N MET A 220 16.01 16.92 -3.31
CA MET A 220 16.95 17.26 -4.37
C MET A 220 17.10 18.77 -4.52
N GLY A 221 16.00 19.53 -4.41
CA GLY A 221 16.08 21.00 -4.36
C GLY A 221 16.89 21.50 -3.15
N ALA A 222 16.79 20.83 -1.98
CA ALA A 222 17.61 21.17 -0.82
C ALA A 222 19.10 20.84 -1.03
N ALA A 223 19.41 19.69 -1.64
CA ALA A 223 20.78 19.32 -2.00
C ALA A 223 21.39 20.31 -3.00
N GLN A 224 20.65 20.70 -4.03
CA GLN A 224 21.08 21.69 -5.03
C GLN A 224 21.36 23.06 -4.40
N ARG A 225 20.46 23.59 -3.54
CA ARG A 225 20.74 24.81 -2.77
C ARG A 225 22.00 24.68 -1.90
N GLY A 226 22.24 23.50 -1.34
CA GLY A 226 23.45 23.20 -0.59
C GLY A 226 24.73 23.20 -1.45
N LEU A 227 24.65 22.79 -2.72
CA LEU A 227 25.76 22.90 -3.66
C LEU A 227 25.97 24.34 -4.13
N GLU A 228 24.91 25.10 -4.36
CA GLU A 228 24.99 26.53 -4.66
C GLU A 228 25.67 27.32 -3.55
N ALA A 229 25.34 27.04 -2.29
CA ALA A 229 26.01 27.63 -1.13
C ALA A 229 27.52 27.28 -1.11
N ARG A 230 27.88 26.02 -1.40
CA ARG A 230 29.28 25.58 -1.50
C ARG A 230 30.04 26.25 -2.66
N ARG A 231 29.39 26.49 -3.81
CA ARG A 231 29.97 27.30 -4.91
C ARG A 231 30.32 28.72 -4.43
N GLY A 232 29.58 29.24 -3.45
CA GLY A 232 29.87 30.51 -2.75
C GLY A 232 30.85 30.39 -1.58
N GLY A 233 31.40 29.21 -1.31
CA GLY A 233 32.33 28.95 -0.20
C GLY A 233 31.67 28.57 1.13
N GLU A 234 30.36 28.37 1.17
CA GLU A 234 29.62 28.00 2.39
C GLU A 234 29.47 26.48 2.52
N TYR A 235 30.37 25.83 3.26
CA TYR A 235 30.38 24.37 3.49
C TYR A 235 29.57 23.92 4.72
N GLY A 236 28.51 24.66 5.06
CA GLY A 236 27.64 24.34 6.18
C GLY A 236 26.74 23.12 5.90
N PRO A 237 26.24 22.44 6.95
CA PRO A 237 25.29 21.36 6.78
C PRO A 237 23.95 21.85 6.20
N VAL A 238 23.38 21.07 5.27
CA VAL A 238 22.04 21.32 4.72
C VAL A 238 21.00 20.88 5.75
N LYS A 239 20.31 21.86 6.38
CA LYS A 239 19.43 21.62 7.54
C LYS A 239 18.34 20.58 7.28
N GLU A 240 17.73 20.63 6.10
CA GLU A 240 16.67 19.71 5.70
C GLU A 240 17.17 18.27 5.61
N LEU A 241 18.36 18.06 5.04
CA LEU A 241 18.97 16.73 4.93
C LEU A 241 19.45 16.18 6.28
N VAL A 242 19.89 17.04 7.20
CA VAL A 242 20.26 16.62 8.56
C VAL A 242 19.03 16.24 9.40
N ALA A 243 17.93 16.96 9.24
CA ALA A 243 16.69 16.70 9.99
C ALA A 243 15.93 15.46 9.50
N ALA A 244 16.21 14.98 8.28
CA ALA A 244 15.49 13.86 7.70
C ALA A 244 15.76 12.54 8.44
N PRO A 245 14.72 11.72 8.70
CA PRO A 245 14.86 10.44 9.37
C PRO A 245 15.72 9.48 8.55
N ALA A 246 16.38 8.54 9.22
CA ALA A 246 17.00 7.38 8.57
C ALA A 246 15.93 6.38 8.12
N TYR A 247 16.22 5.66 7.04
CA TYR A 247 15.35 4.59 6.58
C TYR A 247 15.36 3.43 7.58
N VAL A 248 14.17 2.94 7.90
CA VAL A 248 13.98 1.75 8.73
C VAL A 248 13.07 0.81 7.94
N ALA A 249 13.60 -0.36 7.58
CA ALA A 249 12.84 -1.39 6.89
C ALA A 249 11.62 -1.76 7.72
N SER A 250 10.47 -1.90 7.06
CA SER A 250 9.29 -2.47 7.70
C SER A 250 9.67 -3.89 8.13
N SER A 251 9.82 -4.11 9.44
CA SER A 251 9.87 -5.48 9.93
C SER A 251 8.56 -6.14 9.49
N PRO A 252 8.58 -7.33 8.88
CA PRO A 252 7.35 -8.03 8.53
C PRO A 252 6.53 -8.06 9.80
N SER A 253 5.38 -7.39 9.76
CA SER A 253 4.63 -7.08 10.97
C SER A 253 4.40 -8.38 11.72
N SER A 254 5.13 -8.55 12.82
CA SER A 254 4.86 -9.59 13.81
C SER A 254 3.70 -9.14 14.70
N GLU A 255 2.80 -8.28 14.18
CA GLU A 255 1.59 -7.87 14.86
C GLU A 255 0.71 -9.09 15.14
N SER A 256 0.81 -9.45 16.40
CA SER A 256 -0.01 -10.35 17.16
C SER A 256 0.24 -11.85 16.89
N LYS A 257 1.30 -12.36 17.54
CA LYS A 257 1.00 -13.22 18.68
C LYS A 257 0.06 -12.41 19.58
N ARG A 258 -1.25 -12.46 19.31
CA ARG A 258 -2.17 -12.35 20.43
C ARG A 258 -1.67 -13.43 21.37
N ASP A 259 -1.44 -13.07 22.62
CA ASP A 259 -1.75 -13.99 23.71
C ASP A 259 -3.20 -14.44 23.47
N ASP A 260 -3.40 -15.40 22.56
CA ASP A 260 -4.36 -16.43 22.85
C ASP A 260 -3.85 -16.95 24.19
N GLY A 261 -4.62 -16.70 25.26
CA GLY A 261 -4.46 -17.38 26.54
C GLY A 261 -4.69 -18.91 26.39
N GLY A 262 -4.21 -19.50 25.30
CA GLY A 262 -3.89 -20.89 25.18
C GLY A 262 -2.76 -21.15 26.16
N LEU A 263 -3.20 -21.54 27.35
CA LEU A 263 -2.39 -22.26 28.32
C LEU A 263 -1.42 -23.19 27.56
N PRO A 264 -0.10 -23.16 27.87
CA PRO A 264 0.87 -24.05 27.26
C PRO A 264 0.35 -25.50 27.33
N LEU A 265 0.78 -26.34 26.38
CA LEU A 265 0.34 -27.73 26.31
C LEU A 265 0.48 -28.46 27.67
N GLU A 266 1.50 -28.07 28.44
CA GLU A 266 1.73 -28.51 29.82
C GLU A 266 0.56 -28.19 30.77
N ASP A 267 0.05 -26.96 30.77
CA ASP A 267 -1.09 -26.53 31.57
C ASP A 267 -2.42 -27.18 31.12
N LEU A 268 -2.58 -27.45 29.82
CA LEU A 268 -3.73 -28.19 29.28
C LEU A 268 -3.71 -29.67 29.71
N LEU A 269 -2.53 -30.28 29.78
CA LEU A 269 -2.34 -31.64 30.27
C LEU A 269 -2.60 -31.72 31.77
N ASP A 270 -2.13 -30.74 32.54
CA ASP A 270 -2.36 -30.66 33.99
C ASP A 270 -3.83 -30.41 34.35
N HIS A 271 -4.53 -29.56 33.57
CA HIS A 271 -5.96 -29.35 33.75
C HIS A 271 -6.77 -30.63 33.46
N LYS A 272 -6.38 -31.41 32.43
CA LYS A 272 -6.98 -32.72 32.14
C LYS A 272 -6.68 -33.77 33.20
N ALA A 273 -5.47 -33.78 33.75
CA ALA A 273 -5.11 -34.67 34.86
C ALA A 273 -5.99 -34.38 36.09
N LYS A 274 -6.18 -33.10 36.44
CA LYS A 274 -6.99 -32.68 37.59
C LYS A 274 -8.50 -32.89 37.42
N THR A 275 -9.02 -32.93 36.20
CA THR A 275 -10.48 -33.09 35.94
C THR A 275 -10.95 -34.54 35.78
N THR A 276 -10.07 -35.54 35.92
CA THR A 276 -10.45 -36.97 35.94
C THR A 276 -10.94 -37.45 37.32
N SER A 277 -11.80 -36.69 37.99
CA SER A 277 -12.66 -37.25 39.05
C SER A 277 -13.89 -37.89 38.40
N ILE A 278 -13.75 -39.14 37.94
CA ILE A 278 -14.86 -39.97 37.50
C ILE A 278 -15.72 -40.28 38.74
N ARG A 279 -16.78 -39.49 38.98
CA ARG A 279 -17.83 -39.91 39.92
C ARG A 279 -18.62 -41.05 39.27
N PRO A 280 -18.65 -42.25 39.84
CA PRO A 280 -19.49 -43.32 39.32
C PRO A 280 -20.96 -42.90 39.45
N LYS A 281 -21.69 -42.83 38.32
CA LYS A 281 -23.14 -42.68 38.33
C LYS A 281 -23.75 -44.03 38.71
N THR A 282 -24.28 -44.14 39.91
CA THR A 282 -25.11 -45.27 40.33
C THR A 282 -26.42 -45.23 39.55
N VAL A 283 -26.59 -46.14 38.59
CA VAL A 283 -27.86 -46.38 37.92
C VAL A 283 -28.77 -47.10 38.91
N ARG A 284 -29.85 -46.46 39.37
CA ARG A 284 -30.92 -47.14 40.10
C ARG A 284 -31.82 -47.84 39.08
N ASP A 285 -31.80 -49.17 39.11
CA ASP A 285 -32.69 -50.03 38.34
C ASP A 285 -34.05 -50.10 39.05
N ASN A 286 -35.07 -49.44 38.48
CA ASN A 286 -36.45 -49.44 39.00
C ASN A 286 -37.30 -50.49 38.27
N ARG A 287 -36.96 -51.77 38.40
CA ARG A 287 -37.83 -52.88 38.01
C ARG A 287 -38.24 -53.72 39.23
N ARG A 288 -39.48 -53.50 39.68
CA ARG A 288 -40.38 -54.32 40.52
C ARG A 288 -41.45 -53.35 41.06
N THR A 289 -42.75 -53.55 40.95
CA THR A 289 -43.64 -54.71 40.70
C THR A 289 -44.91 -54.18 40.07
#